data_AF-X1H1L0-F1
#
_entry.id   AF-X1H1L0-F1
#
_cell.length_a   1.000
_cell.length_b   1.000
_cell.length_c   1.000
_cell.angle_alpha   90.00
_cell.angle_beta   90.00
_cell.angle_gamma   90.00
#
_symmetry.space_group_name_H-M   'P 1'
#
loop_
_entity.id
_entity.type
_entity.pdbx_description
1 polymer ?
#
loop_
_entity_poly.entity_id
_entity_poly.type
_entity_poly.pdbx_seq_one_letter_code
_entity_poly.pdbx_strand_id
1 'polypeptide(L)'
;MGHFNNIIIRPQTAEVSTSQVGTIYQDLPEKGLLSALMIDYAGHGYYSTHPALPLWDAITKIEVLVNGSKVVKSLDMKQARALAHYYGFDLSTFGNYRRTRTSGDQTFWTVPILFGRFPGDKEYMLNMELYVNPQLRITYDMSQTVVEGVTYNASGTPNIRTGVQGLIWKDGAPGTKGYIKSMNIDT
;
A
#
# COMPACT_ATOMS: atom_id res chain seq x y z
N MET A 1 14.31 -6.07 -26.36
CA MET A 1 13.44 -4.90 -26.05
C MET A 1 12.94 -5.07 -24.63
N GLY A 2 12.89 -4.00 -23.84
CA GLY A 2 12.37 -4.07 -22.47
C GLY A 2 10.86 -4.26 -22.40
N HIS A 3 10.39 -4.77 -21.27
CA HIS A 3 8.98 -5.05 -21.03
C HIS A 3 8.64 -4.92 -19.54
N PHE A 4 7.35 -4.68 -19.26
CA PHE A 4 6.82 -4.68 -17.90
C PHE A 4 6.54 -6.10 -17.43
N ASN A 5 6.95 -6.39 -16.20
CA ASN A 5 6.72 -7.63 -15.50
C ASN A 5 5.98 -7.36 -14.20
N ASN A 6 4.92 -8.13 -13.95
CA ASN A 6 4.32 -8.22 -12.63
C ASN A 6 5.14 -9.20 -11.80
N ILE A 7 5.62 -8.75 -10.65
CA ILE A 7 6.36 -9.57 -9.70
C ILE A 7 5.60 -9.64 -8.39
N ILE A 8 5.57 -10.83 -7.79
CA ILE A 8 5.10 -11.00 -6.42
C ILE A 8 6.31 -10.76 -5.51
N ILE A 9 6.26 -9.70 -4.72
CA ILE A 9 7.32 -9.34 -3.76
C ILE A 9 7.06 -10.07 -2.44
N ARG A 10 5.82 -9.98 -1.96
CA ARG A 10 5.30 -10.74 -0.83
C ARG A 10 3.95 -11.32 -1.22
N PRO A 11 3.78 -12.64 -1.25
CA PRO A 11 2.43 -13.20 -1.38
C PRO A 11 1.61 -12.81 -0.15
N GLN A 12 0.30 -12.61 -0.32
CA GLN A 12 -0.59 -12.46 0.83
C GLN A 12 -0.70 -13.81 1.55
N THR A 13 0.21 -14.07 2.48
CA THR A 13 0.28 -15.34 3.22
C THR A 13 -0.74 -15.38 4.35
N ALA A 14 -0.88 -16.55 4.99
CA ALA A 14 -1.65 -16.70 6.21
C ALA A 14 -1.00 -16.04 7.44
N GLU A 15 0.14 -15.38 7.28
CA GLU A 15 0.81 -14.66 8.35
C GLU A 15 -0.06 -13.49 8.79
N VAL A 16 -0.48 -13.54 10.05
CA VAL A 16 -1.40 -12.58 10.66
C VAL A 16 -0.61 -11.78 11.67
N SER A 17 -0.60 -10.46 11.52
CA SER A 17 -0.18 -9.61 12.63
C SER A 17 -1.28 -9.61 13.68
N THR A 18 -0.97 -10.09 14.88
CA THR A 18 -1.90 -10.19 16.02
C THR A 18 -1.79 -9.01 16.99
N SER A 19 -0.90 -8.05 16.70
CA SER A 19 -0.82 -6.78 17.44
C SER A 19 -1.86 -5.79 16.93
N GLN A 20 -2.39 -4.97 17.83
CA GLN A 20 -3.30 -3.88 17.45
C GLN A 20 -2.54 -2.73 16.80
N VAL A 21 -1.29 -2.52 17.19
CA VAL A 21 -0.43 -1.46 16.66
C VAL A 21 0.87 -2.07 16.20
N GLY A 22 1.36 -1.68 15.04
CA GLY A 22 2.59 -2.25 14.54
C GLY A 22 3.09 -1.64 13.25
N THR A 23 4.22 -2.17 12.81
CA THR A 23 4.84 -1.80 11.54
C THR A 23 5.30 -3.05 10.83
N ILE A 24 4.91 -3.16 9.57
CA ILE A 24 5.31 -4.25 8.66
C ILE A 24 6.40 -3.71 7.74
N TYR A 25 7.49 -4.45 7.66
CA TYR A 25 8.59 -4.18 6.76
C TYR A 25 8.63 -5.23 5.64
N GLN A 26 8.86 -4.78 4.43
CA GLN A 26 9.04 -5.64 3.26
C GLN A 26 10.16 -5.10 2.37
N ASP A 27 11.17 -5.91 2.16
CA ASP A 27 12.27 -5.56 1.25
C ASP A 27 11.74 -5.52 -0.20
N LEU A 28 12.18 -4.51 -0.93
CA LEU A 28 11.82 -4.29 -2.32
C LEU A 28 12.94 -4.82 -3.24
N PRO A 29 12.65 -5.07 -4.53
CA PRO A 29 13.68 -5.49 -5.48
C PRO A 29 14.82 -4.48 -5.58
N GLU A 30 16.06 -4.97 -5.65
CA GLU A 30 17.26 -4.13 -5.78
C GLU A 30 17.55 -3.70 -7.23
N LYS A 31 16.86 -4.28 -8.22
CA LYS A 31 17.12 -4.05 -9.64
C LYS A 31 15.86 -3.78 -10.43
N GLY A 32 16.00 -3.03 -11.52
CA GLY A 32 14.92 -2.67 -12.43
C GLY A 32 14.27 -1.32 -12.12
N LEU A 33 13.34 -0.90 -12.98
CA LEU A 33 12.60 0.35 -12.81
C LEU A 33 11.20 0.05 -12.28
N LEU A 34 10.94 0.43 -11.04
CA LEU A 34 9.68 0.19 -10.37
C LEU A 34 8.67 1.27 -10.75
N SER A 35 7.59 0.87 -11.41
CA SER A 35 6.53 1.78 -11.85
C SER A 35 5.44 1.95 -10.80
N ALA A 36 5.02 0.85 -10.19
CA ALA A 36 4.00 0.86 -9.14
C ALA A 36 4.17 -0.32 -8.18
N LEU A 37 3.68 -0.15 -6.95
CA LEU A 37 3.40 -1.23 -6.03
C LEU A 37 1.89 -1.36 -5.85
N MET A 38 1.39 -2.59 -5.87
CA MET A 38 0.03 -2.92 -5.47
C MET A 38 0.11 -3.62 -4.12
N ILE A 39 -0.51 -3.02 -3.11
CA ILE A 39 -0.49 -3.56 -1.75
C ILE A 39 -1.89 -4.06 -1.42
N ASP A 40 -2.00 -5.35 -1.16
CA ASP A 40 -3.23 -6.02 -0.79
C ASP A 40 -3.32 -6.14 0.73
N TYR A 41 -4.35 -5.58 1.31
CA TYR A 41 -4.68 -5.65 2.72
C TYR A 41 -5.89 -6.54 2.92
N ALA A 42 -5.84 -7.39 3.93
CA ALA A 42 -7.02 -8.05 4.43
C ALA A 42 -7.05 -7.99 5.95
N GLY A 43 -8.24 -7.78 6.50
CA GLY A 43 -8.44 -7.87 7.93
C GLY A 43 -9.88 -8.05 8.36
N HIS A 44 -10.06 -8.42 9.61
CA HIS A 44 -11.36 -8.73 10.18
C HIS A 44 -11.89 -7.52 10.95
N GLY A 45 -13.09 -7.08 10.58
CA GLY A 45 -13.83 -6.05 11.30
C GLY A 45 -14.81 -6.69 12.26
N TYR A 46 -14.74 -6.32 13.54
CA TYR A 46 -15.73 -6.74 14.54
C TYR A 46 -16.61 -5.54 14.88
N TYR A 47 -17.92 -5.70 14.72
CA TYR A 47 -18.90 -4.71 15.16
C TYR A 47 -19.78 -5.29 16.27
N SER A 48 -20.04 -4.48 17.30
CA SER A 48 -20.99 -4.70 18.38
C SER A 48 -21.83 -3.42 18.56
N THR A 49 -21.37 -2.46 19.36
CA THR A 49 -22.07 -1.20 19.64
C THR A 49 -21.80 -0.11 18.60
N HIS A 50 -20.60 -0.09 18.02
CA HIS A 50 -20.20 0.82 16.95
C HIS A 50 -19.82 0.06 15.67
N PRO A 51 -19.71 0.71 14.50
CA PRO A 51 -19.10 0.08 13.33
C PRO A 51 -17.65 -0.37 13.60
N ALA A 52 -17.18 -1.35 12.83
CA ALA A 52 -15.77 -1.74 12.84
C ALA A 52 -14.90 -0.64 12.24
N LEU A 53 -13.70 -0.44 12.79
CA LEU A 53 -12.68 0.45 12.22
C LEU A 53 -12.34 -0.03 10.79
N PRO A 54 -12.51 0.82 9.76
CA PRO A 54 -12.18 0.42 8.40
C PRO A 54 -10.67 0.43 8.17
N LEU A 55 -10.18 -0.48 7.31
CA LEU A 55 -8.73 -0.64 7.08
C LEU A 55 -8.05 0.62 6.55
N TRP A 56 -8.74 1.46 5.76
CA TRP A 56 -8.17 2.71 5.27
C TRP A 56 -7.88 3.74 6.36
N ASP A 57 -8.47 3.59 7.55
CA ASP A 57 -8.22 4.44 8.73
C ASP A 57 -7.22 3.76 9.65
N ALA A 58 -7.21 2.43 9.67
CA ALA A 58 -6.25 1.65 10.44
C ALA A 58 -4.83 1.69 9.84
N ILE A 59 -4.68 1.78 8.52
CA ILE A 59 -3.38 1.94 7.87
C ILE A 59 -2.99 3.42 7.90
N THR A 60 -2.29 3.80 8.96
CA THR A 60 -1.91 5.19 9.24
C THR A 60 -0.79 5.71 8.35
N LYS A 61 0.07 4.82 7.85
CA LYS A 61 1.19 5.24 6.99
C LYS A 61 1.74 4.15 6.09
N ILE A 62 2.05 4.52 4.85
CA ILE A 62 2.75 3.71 3.85
C ILE A 62 3.95 4.49 3.34
N GLU A 63 5.14 3.95 3.54
CA GLU A 63 6.40 4.60 3.21
C GLU A 63 7.29 3.70 2.36
N VAL A 64 7.90 4.29 1.34
CA VAL A 64 8.96 3.66 0.56
C VAL A 64 10.28 4.29 0.99
N LEU A 65 11.10 3.49 1.65
CA LEU A 65 12.40 3.83 2.19
C LEU A 65 13.49 3.35 1.24
N VAL A 66 14.53 4.17 1.06
CA VAL A 66 15.75 3.82 0.32
C VAL A 66 16.96 4.25 1.10
N ASN A 67 18.12 3.64 0.85
CA ASN A 67 19.38 3.97 1.52
C ASN A 67 19.25 3.94 3.05
N GLY A 68 18.54 2.95 3.59
CA GLY A 68 18.35 2.71 5.02
C GLY A 68 17.30 3.58 5.72
N SER A 69 17.06 4.82 5.30
CA SER A 69 16.09 5.71 5.99
C SER A 69 15.48 6.83 5.14
N LYS A 70 15.95 7.03 3.91
CA LYS A 70 15.46 8.11 3.05
C LYS A 70 14.06 7.78 2.53
N VAL A 71 13.10 8.64 2.82
CA VAL A 71 11.72 8.50 2.37
C VAL A 71 11.55 9.01 0.94
N VAL A 72 11.16 8.13 0.04
CA VAL A 72 10.85 8.39 -1.38
C VAL A 72 9.37 8.71 -1.57
N LYS A 73 8.53 7.96 -0.87
CA LYS A 73 7.06 8.09 -0.87
C LYS A 73 6.57 7.96 0.56
N SER A 74 5.61 8.79 0.96
CA SER A 74 4.98 8.74 2.29
C SER A 74 3.54 9.18 2.17
N LEU A 75 2.61 8.24 2.22
CA LEU A 75 1.18 8.47 2.06
C LEU A 75 0.43 7.58 3.04
N ASP A 76 -0.72 8.03 3.52
CA ASP A 76 -1.71 7.11 4.07
C ASP A 76 -2.51 6.42 2.95
N MET A 77 -3.37 5.48 3.33
CA MET A 77 -4.14 4.71 2.37
C MET A 77 -5.19 5.54 1.62
N LYS A 78 -5.79 6.55 2.26
CA LYS A 78 -6.77 7.46 1.63
C LYS A 78 -6.07 8.31 0.58
N GLN A 79 -4.95 8.94 0.93
CA GLN A 79 -4.12 9.77 0.05
C GLN A 79 -3.63 8.98 -1.16
N ALA A 80 -3.14 7.75 -0.97
CA ALA A 80 -2.67 6.91 -2.06
C ALA A 80 -3.79 6.58 -3.07
N ARG A 81 -4.98 6.24 -2.58
CA ARG A 81 -6.16 5.99 -3.44
C ARG A 81 -6.65 7.26 -4.12
N ALA A 82 -6.72 8.38 -3.39
CA ALA A 82 -7.12 9.67 -3.94
C ALA A 82 -6.17 10.12 -5.07
N LEU A 83 -4.86 9.98 -4.86
CA LEU A 83 -3.85 10.29 -5.87
C LEU A 83 -4.01 9.41 -7.11
N ALA A 84 -4.21 8.11 -6.94
CA ALA A 84 -4.44 7.21 -8.06
C ALA A 84 -5.71 7.58 -8.85
N HIS A 85 -6.79 7.92 -8.14
CA HIS A 85 -8.03 8.40 -8.78
C HIS A 85 -7.81 9.71 -9.55
N TYR A 86 -7.08 10.67 -8.97
CA TYR A 86 -6.74 11.94 -9.60
C TYR A 86 -6.00 11.75 -10.93
N TYR A 87 -5.07 10.78 -10.99
CA TYR A 87 -4.38 10.44 -12.24
C TYR A 87 -5.19 9.57 -13.20
N GLY A 88 -6.49 9.39 -12.97
CA GLY A 88 -7.39 8.65 -13.84
C GLY A 88 -7.27 7.14 -13.73
N PHE A 89 -6.64 6.62 -12.67
CA PHE A 89 -6.61 5.19 -12.42
C PHE A 89 -7.99 4.71 -11.96
N ASP A 90 -8.54 3.75 -12.69
CA ASP A 90 -9.83 3.15 -12.33
C ASP A 90 -9.67 2.22 -11.14
N LEU A 91 -9.99 2.73 -9.96
CA LEU A 91 -9.94 1.98 -8.70
C LEU A 91 -10.93 0.80 -8.64
N SER A 92 -11.92 0.74 -9.55
CA SER A 92 -12.86 -0.39 -9.63
C SER A 92 -12.20 -1.65 -10.20
N THR A 93 -11.09 -1.51 -10.91
CA THR A 93 -10.28 -2.63 -11.43
C THR A 93 -9.58 -3.42 -10.33
N PHE A 94 -9.44 -2.84 -9.12
CA PHE A 94 -9.02 -3.58 -7.94
C PHE A 94 -10.17 -4.48 -7.48
N GLY A 95 -10.29 -5.65 -8.10
CA GLY A 95 -11.38 -6.63 -7.93
C GLY A 95 -11.60 -7.19 -6.53
N ASN A 96 -10.94 -6.64 -5.51
CA ASN A 96 -10.97 -7.11 -4.12
C ASN A 96 -11.67 -6.14 -3.16
N TYR A 97 -12.51 -5.20 -3.61
CA TYR A 97 -13.42 -4.53 -2.67
C TYR A 97 -14.51 -5.51 -2.23
N ARG A 98 -14.24 -6.27 -1.17
CA ARG A 98 -15.25 -7.04 -0.45
C ARG A 98 -15.41 -6.46 0.94
N ARG A 99 -16.36 -5.55 1.09
CA ARG A 99 -16.85 -5.12 2.40
C ARG A 99 -17.95 -6.07 2.82
N THR A 100 -17.60 -7.04 3.64
CA THR A 100 -18.59 -7.95 4.18
C THR A 100 -19.29 -7.28 5.35
N ARG A 101 -20.63 -7.32 5.37
CA ARG A 101 -21.44 -6.63 6.39
C ARG A 101 -21.65 -7.46 7.65
N THR A 102 -21.07 -8.65 7.74
CA THR A 102 -21.17 -9.55 8.89
C THR A 102 -19.99 -9.37 9.82
N SER A 103 -20.23 -9.41 11.13
CA SER A 103 -19.21 -9.22 12.15
C SER A 103 -18.23 -10.38 12.10
N GLY A 104 -16.93 -10.09 12.12
CA GLY A 104 -15.88 -11.11 12.02
C GLY A 104 -15.59 -11.56 10.59
N ASP A 105 -16.30 -11.07 9.57
CA ASP A 105 -15.93 -11.35 8.19
C ASP A 105 -14.68 -10.57 7.76
N GLN A 106 -13.93 -11.17 6.84
CA GLN A 106 -12.75 -10.57 6.27
C GLN A 106 -13.13 -9.48 5.27
N THR A 107 -12.52 -8.31 5.41
CA THR A 107 -12.56 -7.20 4.46
C THR A 107 -11.25 -7.14 3.71
N PHE A 108 -11.32 -6.87 2.40
CA PHE A 108 -10.16 -6.79 1.52
C PHE A 108 -10.06 -5.41 0.90
N TRP A 109 -8.83 -4.93 0.74
CA TRP A 109 -8.51 -3.68 0.10
C TRP A 109 -7.20 -3.75 -0.65
N THR A 110 -7.18 -3.25 -1.89
CA THR A 110 -5.94 -3.00 -2.61
C THR A 110 -5.68 -1.50 -2.68
N VAL A 111 -4.42 -1.10 -2.49
CA VAL A 111 -3.98 0.28 -2.66
C VAL A 111 -2.75 0.35 -3.56
N PRO A 112 -2.78 1.19 -4.60
CA PRO A 112 -1.63 1.44 -5.45
C PRO A 112 -0.71 2.50 -4.84
N ILE A 113 0.60 2.24 -4.87
CA ILE A 113 1.64 3.27 -4.72
C ILE A 113 2.27 3.49 -6.09
N LEU A 114 1.93 4.62 -6.71
CA LEU A 114 2.37 4.99 -8.06
C LEU A 114 3.68 5.78 -7.99
N PHE A 115 4.72 5.40 -8.74
CA PHE A 115 5.94 6.21 -8.89
C PHE A 115 5.92 7.12 -10.12
N GLY A 116 5.03 6.84 -11.07
CA GLY A 116 4.67 7.73 -12.18
C GLY A 116 3.23 8.25 -12.06
N ARG A 117 2.66 8.70 -13.18
CA ARG A 117 1.25 9.15 -13.23
C ARG A 117 0.29 7.96 -13.17
N PHE A 118 0.61 6.86 -13.84
CA PHE A 118 -0.19 5.64 -13.88
C PHE A 118 0.72 4.41 -13.89
N PRO A 119 0.22 3.20 -13.55
CA PRO A 119 1.01 1.98 -13.68
C PRO A 119 1.46 1.75 -15.12
N GLY A 120 2.77 1.58 -15.31
CA GLY A 120 3.38 1.43 -16.62
C GLY A 120 3.81 2.74 -17.29
N ASP A 121 3.77 3.87 -16.56
CA ASP A 121 4.29 5.15 -17.05
C ASP A 121 5.80 5.03 -17.34
N LYS A 122 6.17 4.96 -18.62
CA LYS A 122 7.55 4.78 -19.05
C LYS A 122 8.41 6.03 -18.85
N GLU A 123 7.79 7.20 -18.65
CA GLU A 123 8.53 8.44 -18.40
C GLU A 123 8.94 8.58 -16.93
N TYR A 124 8.17 8.00 -15.99
CA TYR A 124 8.38 8.18 -14.55
C TYR A 124 8.33 6.83 -13.81
N MET A 125 9.49 6.38 -13.36
CA MET A 125 9.68 5.15 -12.58
C MET A 125 10.82 5.32 -11.58
N LEU A 126 10.71 4.64 -10.43
CA LEU A 126 11.79 4.61 -9.44
C LEU A 126 12.87 3.63 -9.91
N ASN A 127 14.07 4.15 -10.19
CA ASN A 127 15.20 3.29 -10.54
C ASN A 127 15.79 2.64 -9.28
N MET A 128 15.54 1.35 -9.11
CA MET A 128 15.95 0.62 -7.90
C MET A 128 17.47 0.43 -7.82
N GLU A 129 18.16 0.39 -8.96
CA GLU A 129 19.62 0.19 -9.03
C GLU A 129 20.42 1.37 -8.45
N LEU A 130 19.78 2.52 -8.26
CA LEU A 130 20.39 3.70 -7.64
C LEU A 130 20.34 3.68 -6.12
N TYR A 131 19.70 2.68 -5.53
CA TYR A 131 19.40 2.65 -4.10
C TYR A 131 19.93 1.38 -3.44
N VAL A 132 20.34 1.52 -2.18
CA VAL A 132 20.77 0.42 -1.32
C VAL A 132 19.64 0.10 -0.35
N ASN A 133 19.35 -1.19 -0.16
CA ASN A 133 18.32 -1.69 0.76
C ASN A 133 16.97 -0.96 0.63
N PRO A 134 16.34 -0.97 -0.54
CA PRO A 134 15.01 -0.38 -0.70
C PRO A 134 13.97 -1.21 0.06
N GLN A 135 13.10 -0.54 0.82
CA GLN A 135 12.15 -1.20 1.71
C GLN A 135 10.80 -0.48 1.71
N LEU A 136 9.72 -1.25 1.77
CA LEU A 136 8.37 -0.78 2.05
C LEU A 136 8.11 -0.90 3.56
N ARG A 137 7.66 0.19 4.16
CA ARG A 137 7.24 0.28 5.56
C ARG A 137 5.75 0.61 5.62
N ILE A 138 4.99 -0.22 6.32
CA ILE A 138 3.54 -0.03 6.50
C ILE A 138 3.27 0.04 7.99
N THR A 139 2.79 1.18 8.48
CA THR A 139 2.39 1.38 9.87
C THR A 139 0.88 1.31 9.99
N TYR A 140 0.41 0.64 11.03
CA TYR A 140 -1.02 0.46 11.29
C TYR A 140 -1.36 0.63 12.77
N ASP A 141 -2.60 1.03 13.02
CA ASP A 141 -3.21 1.12 14.34
C ASP A 141 -4.71 0.72 14.27
N MET A 142 -4.99 -0.51 14.68
CA MET A 142 -6.30 -1.13 14.83
C MET A 142 -6.93 -0.89 16.22
N SER A 143 -6.22 -0.20 17.12
CA SER A 143 -6.71 0.16 18.45
C SER A 143 -7.55 1.44 18.46
N GLN A 144 -7.54 2.19 17.34
CA GLN A 144 -8.30 3.41 17.18
C GLN A 144 -9.80 3.17 17.41
N THR A 145 -10.39 3.96 18.30
CA THR A 145 -11.83 3.96 18.59
C THR A 145 -12.52 5.24 18.16
N VAL A 146 -11.77 6.28 17.80
CA VAL A 146 -12.30 7.54 17.29
C VAL A 146 -11.41 8.02 16.14
N VAL A 147 -11.98 8.18 14.96
CA VAL A 147 -11.29 8.74 13.78
C VAL A 147 -12.22 9.75 13.13
N GLU A 148 -11.72 10.96 12.86
CA GLU A 148 -12.50 12.04 12.22
C GLU A 148 -13.86 12.32 12.91
N GLY A 149 -13.91 12.19 14.24
CA GLY A 149 -15.12 12.41 15.04
C GLY A 149 -16.13 11.25 15.03
N VAL A 150 -15.85 10.15 14.32
CA VAL A 150 -16.68 8.95 14.29
C VAL A 150 -16.13 7.91 15.26
N THR A 151 -17.02 7.32 16.07
CA THR A 151 -16.66 6.25 17.01
C THR A 151 -16.73 4.87 16.34
N TYR A 152 -15.69 4.06 16.57
CA TYR A 152 -15.52 2.70 16.07
C TYR A 152 -15.22 1.75 17.23
N ASN A 153 -15.48 0.46 17.04
CA ASN A 153 -14.93 -0.55 17.94
C ASN A 153 -13.48 -0.83 17.55
N ALA A 154 -12.59 -0.81 18.54
CA ALA A 154 -11.26 -1.37 18.40
C ALA A 154 -11.37 -2.88 18.13
N SER A 155 -10.48 -3.41 17.30
CA SER A 155 -10.44 -4.86 17.07
C SER A 155 -9.71 -5.55 18.23
N GLY A 156 -10.42 -6.35 19.02
CA GLY A 156 -9.82 -7.15 20.11
C GLY A 156 -8.95 -8.33 19.60
N THR A 157 -9.08 -8.67 18.33
CA THR A 157 -8.29 -9.70 17.61
C THR A 157 -7.87 -9.12 16.26
N PRO A 158 -6.90 -8.20 16.23
CA PRO A 158 -6.45 -7.58 14.98
C PRO A 158 -5.82 -8.67 14.11
N ASN A 159 -6.28 -8.75 12.87
CA ASN A 159 -5.81 -9.73 11.91
C ASN A 159 -5.44 -9.02 10.63
N ILE A 160 -4.27 -8.38 10.55
CA ILE A 160 -3.83 -7.72 9.31
C ILE A 160 -2.97 -8.70 8.51
N ARG A 161 -3.35 -8.91 7.24
CA ARG A 161 -2.57 -9.63 6.24
C ARG A 161 -2.21 -8.69 5.10
N THR A 162 -0.95 -8.72 4.67
CA THR A 162 -0.44 -7.87 3.59
C THR A 162 0.16 -8.71 2.46
N GLY A 163 -0.31 -8.51 1.23
CA GLY A 163 0.37 -8.92 0.00
C GLY A 163 1.01 -7.70 -0.67
N VAL A 164 2.13 -7.88 -1.36
CA VAL A 164 2.83 -6.83 -2.09
C VAL A 164 3.21 -7.36 -3.47
N GLN A 165 2.73 -6.68 -4.50
CA GLN A 165 3.07 -6.93 -5.89
C GLN A 165 3.73 -5.68 -6.48
N GLY A 166 4.68 -5.87 -7.39
CA GLY A 166 5.36 -4.78 -8.09
C GLY A 166 5.18 -4.88 -9.59
N LEU A 167 4.96 -3.73 -10.24
CA LEU A 167 5.06 -3.60 -11.69
C LEU A 167 6.44 -3.03 -12.02
N ILE A 168 7.31 -3.87 -12.57
CA ILE A 168 8.71 -3.54 -12.81
C ILE A 168 9.06 -3.65 -14.29
N TRP A 169 9.78 -2.66 -14.81
CA TRP A 169 10.39 -2.76 -16.12
C TRP A 169 11.74 -3.46 -16.02
N LYS A 170 11.92 -4.52 -16.81
CA LYS A 170 13.19 -5.23 -16.94
C LYS A 170 13.78 -5.03 -18.33
N ASP A 171 15.11 -4.95 -18.36
CA ASP A 171 15.97 -4.96 -19.55
C ASP A 171 15.84 -3.76 -20.50
N GLY A 172 16.94 -3.05 -20.73
CA GLY A 172 16.97 -1.83 -21.54
C GLY A 172 16.37 -0.64 -20.81
N ALA A 173 17.05 0.51 -20.87
CA ALA A 173 16.63 1.72 -20.17
C ALA A 173 15.63 2.51 -21.03
N PRO A 174 14.32 2.52 -20.72
CA PRO A 174 13.49 3.65 -21.09
C PRO A 174 14.14 4.85 -20.38
N GLY A 175 14.46 5.91 -21.10
CA GLY A 175 15.05 7.13 -20.53
C GLY A 175 14.09 7.78 -19.53
N THR A 176 14.01 7.21 -18.32
CA THR A 176 13.13 7.66 -17.24
C THR A 176 13.60 9.02 -16.75
N LYS A 177 12.64 9.92 -16.51
CA LYS A 177 12.85 11.26 -15.96
C LYS A 177 12.94 11.23 -14.43
N GLY A 178 12.99 10.04 -13.81
CA GLY A 178 12.95 9.84 -12.36
C GLY A 178 11.58 9.38 -11.89
N TYR A 179 11.19 9.74 -10.68
CA TYR A 179 9.89 9.39 -10.09
C TYR A 179 9.17 10.63 -9.57
N ILE A 180 7.85 10.55 -9.50
CA ILE A 180 7.02 11.59 -8.88
C ILE A 180 7.02 11.37 -7.36
N LYS A 181 7.68 12.30 -6.65
CA LYS A 181 7.67 12.32 -5.19
C LYS A 181 6.28 12.72 -4.69
N SER A 182 5.78 12.03 -3.66
CA SER A 182 4.56 12.43 -2.95
C SER A 182 4.75 12.15 -1.47
N MET A 183 4.55 13.18 -0.65
CA MET A 183 4.65 13.14 0.81
C MET A 183 3.46 13.88 1.37
N ASN A 184 2.82 13.35 2.42
CA ASN A 184 1.81 14.01 3.27
C ASN A 184 1.02 15.12 2.56
N ILE A 185 -0.07 14.72 1.92
CA ILE A 185 -0.96 15.66 1.26
C ILE A 185 -1.93 16.17 2.32
N ASP A 186 -1.79 17.44 2.70
CA ASP A 186 -2.73 18.09 3.62
C ASP A 186 -4.15 17.97 3.05
N THR A 187 -5.03 17.32 3.81
CA THR A 187 -6.45 17.15 3.51
C THR A 187 -7.29 18.20 4.21
#